data_AF-A0A8H4QUQ1-F1
#
_entry.id   AF-A0A8H4QUQ1-F1
#
_cell.length_a   1.000
_cell.length_b   1.000
_cell.length_c   1.000
_cell.angle_alpha   90.00
_cell.angle_beta   90.00
_cell.angle_gamma   90.00
#
_symmetry.space_group_name_H-M   'P 1'
#
loop_
_entity.id
_entity.type
_entity.pdbx_description
1 polymer ?
#
loop_
_entity_poly.entity_id
_entity_poly.type
_entity_poly.pdbx_seq_one_letter_code
_entity_poly.pdbx_strand_id
1 'polypeptide(L)'
;MQTRSFFRHPIPFLAQKQCLATFPGYGGRKTRLGVRNLRTSGVSGVSTTLAINLPKPFLLYTAGTPNGRKTSIYLEELKPWYWIGYDTYKIDISQNTQKEDWFLAINPNGRIPVLVDLAVDDFPVFETAAILLYLAQRYDRGFKFWFDPVADGKDYSTMLQWMFWAHGGLGPMQGQSNHFQRFAPEDIPYAKKRYLDETERLFGVLQLRLQERDYLAGPGKGRYSLADINAFTW
;
A
#
# COMPACT_ATOMS: atom_id res chain seq x y z
N MET A 1 29.71 11.74 45.73
CA MET A 1 28.50 11.36 46.51
C MET A 1 27.40 12.34 46.13
N GLN A 2 26.25 12.03 45.54
CA GLN A 2 25.55 10.82 45.15
C GLN A 2 24.84 11.10 43.82
N THR A 3 24.96 10.20 42.86
CA THR A 3 24.14 10.15 41.64
C THR A 3 22.82 9.44 41.97
N ARG A 4 21.67 10.03 41.66
CA ARG A 4 20.37 9.35 41.74
C ARG A 4 19.95 8.84 40.37
N SER A 5 20.19 7.55 40.19
CA SER A 5 19.59 6.65 39.21
C SER A 5 18.07 6.61 39.39
N PHE A 6 17.30 6.80 38.31
CA PHE A 6 15.90 6.40 38.24
C PHE A 6 15.81 5.13 37.41
N PHE A 7 15.57 4.01 38.10
CA PHE A 7 15.27 2.71 37.52
C PHE A 7 13.84 2.66 36.99
N ARG A 8 13.72 2.20 35.74
CA ARG A 8 12.84 1.12 35.27
C ARG A 8 11.65 0.76 36.16
N HIS A 9 10.44 0.91 35.64
CA HIS A 9 9.32 0.02 35.96
C HIS A 9 8.72 -0.58 34.67
N PRO A 10 8.47 -1.91 34.64
CA PRO A 10 7.96 -2.63 33.48
C PRO A 10 6.43 -2.56 33.40
N ILE A 11 5.91 -2.42 32.18
CA ILE A 11 4.48 -2.57 31.88
C ILE A 11 4.17 -4.07 31.78
N PRO A 12 3.17 -4.60 32.50
CA PRO A 12 2.86 -6.03 32.50
C PRO A 12 2.14 -6.46 31.20
N PHE A 13 2.64 -7.56 30.62
CA PHE A 13 2.13 -8.25 29.45
C PHE A 13 1.30 -9.48 29.89
N LEU A 14 -0.02 -9.38 29.78
CA LEU A 14 -1.03 -10.45 29.87
C LEU A 14 -2.22 -9.96 29.04
N ALA A 15 -2.91 -10.66 28.14
CA ALA A 15 -2.94 -12.04 27.67
C ALA A 15 -3.50 -11.97 26.22
N GLN A 16 -3.13 -12.85 25.29
CA GLN A 16 -3.94 -14.03 24.98
C GLN A 16 -3.08 -15.04 24.21
N LYS A 17 -2.78 -16.17 24.87
CA LYS A 17 -2.55 -17.45 24.23
C LYS A 17 -3.88 -18.19 24.23
N GLN A 18 -4.35 -18.66 23.07
CA GLN A 18 -4.94 -19.99 22.86
C GLN A 18 -5.58 -20.06 21.47
N CYS A 19 -4.89 -20.70 20.53
CA CYS A 19 -5.48 -21.80 19.76
C CYS A 19 -4.33 -22.56 19.07
N LEU A 20 -3.82 -23.57 19.77
CA LEU A 20 -3.04 -24.65 19.16
C LEU A 20 -4.01 -25.83 19.01
N ALA A 21 -4.31 -26.19 17.78
CA ALA A 21 -4.83 -27.50 17.44
C ALA A 21 -3.97 -28.06 16.29
N THR A 22 -3.24 -29.12 16.61
CA THR A 22 -2.48 -29.99 15.70
C THR A 22 -3.42 -30.77 14.79
N PHE A 23 -2.98 -31.16 13.57
CA PHE A 23 -3.03 -32.52 12.98
C PHE A 23 -2.53 -32.54 11.50
N PRO A 24 -2.23 -33.72 10.88
CA PRO A 24 -0.92 -34.01 10.32
C PRO A 24 -0.83 -34.01 8.78
N GLY A 25 0.40 -34.24 8.29
CA GLY A 25 0.87 -33.97 6.94
C GLY A 25 0.29 -34.79 5.79
N TYR A 26 0.66 -34.38 4.58
CA TYR A 26 0.71 -35.23 3.39
C TYR A 26 1.84 -34.75 2.47
N GLY A 27 2.66 -35.70 2.03
CA GLY A 27 3.78 -35.47 1.14
C GLY A 27 3.46 -35.72 -0.34
N GLY A 28 4.38 -35.24 -1.18
CA GLY A 28 4.72 -35.85 -2.46
C GLY A 28 4.05 -35.27 -3.70
N ARG A 29 4.82 -34.56 -4.55
CA ARG A 29 5.54 -35.15 -5.70
C ARG A 29 6.27 -34.05 -6.48
N LYS A 30 7.57 -34.28 -6.69
CA LYS A 30 8.35 -33.62 -7.73
C LYS A 30 8.04 -34.31 -9.06
N THR A 31 7.65 -33.55 -10.09
CA THR A 31 7.71 -34.03 -11.47
C THR A 31 8.55 -33.08 -12.30
N ARG A 32 9.68 -33.62 -12.74
CA ARG A 32 10.68 -33.06 -13.64
C ARG A 32 10.19 -33.33 -15.08
N LEU A 33 9.94 -32.28 -15.85
CA LEU A 33 9.79 -32.32 -17.32
C LEU A 33 10.96 -31.48 -17.84
N GLY A 34 11.93 -31.95 -18.63
CA GLY A 34 11.83 -32.86 -19.76
C GLY A 34 12.24 -32.07 -21.01
N VAL A 35 13.51 -31.65 -21.08
CA VAL A 35 14.06 -30.89 -22.22
C VAL A 35 14.13 -31.82 -23.43
N ARG A 36 13.41 -31.50 -24.51
CA ARG A 36 13.62 -32.10 -25.84
C ARG A 36 14.02 -31.01 -26.83
N ASN A 37 15.22 -31.16 -27.38
CA ASN A 37 15.74 -30.41 -28.50
C ASN A 37 14.94 -30.73 -29.77
N LEU A 38 14.48 -29.71 -30.48
CA LEU A 38 14.05 -29.82 -31.88
C LEU A 38 14.90 -28.89 -32.74
N ARG A 39 15.44 -29.49 -33.80
CA ARG A 39 16.39 -28.92 -34.76
C ARG A 39 15.72 -27.87 -35.65
N THR A 40 16.56 -26.95 -36.10
CA THR A 40 16.31 -25.80 -36.97
C THR A 40 15.94 -26.18 -38.41
N SER A 41 14.97 -25.47 -39.00
CA SER A 41 14.97 -25.12 -40.43
C SER A 41 14.01 -23.94 -40.73
N GLY A 42 14.49 -23.00 -41.56
CA GLY A 42 13.65 -22.18 -42.44
C GLY A 42 13.09 -20.86 -41.89
N VAL A 43 13.73 -19.75 -42.25
CA VAL A 43 13.26 -18.37 -42.04
C VAL A 43 12.19 -18.01 -43.08
N SER A 44 11.02 -17.54 -42.62
CA SER A 44 10.15 -16.67 -43.42
C SER A 44 9.50 -15.65 -42.48
N GLY A 45 9.51 -14.38 -42.90
CA GLY A 45 9.19 -13.23 -42.06
C GLY A 45 7.76 -13.25 -41.54
N VAL A 46 7.64 -13.27 -40.22
CA VAL A 46 6.44 -12.85 -39.51
C VAL A 46 6.88 -11.76 -38.56
N SER A 47 6.46 -10.52 -38.82
CA SER A 47 6.49 -9.45 -37.83
C SER A 47 5.48 -9.79 -36.75
N THR A 48 5.84 -10.75 -35.91
CA THR A 48 5.11 -11.07 -34.70
C THR A 48 5.70 -10.13 -33.67
N THR A 49 4.97 -9.06 -33.34
CA THR A 49 5.18 -8.40 -32.05
C THR A 49 4.89 -9.46 -31.01
N LEU A 50 5.91 -10.23 -30.60
CA LEU A 50 5.82 -11.08 -29.43
C LEU A 50 5.44 -10.13 -28.30
N ALA A 51 4.18 -10.17 -27.88
CA ALA A 51 3.79 -9.59 -26.61
C ALA A 51 4.69 -10.28 -25.59
N ILE A 52 5.75 -9.59 -25.17
CA ILE A 52 6.64 -10.08 -24.13
C ILE A 52 5.75 -10.20 -22.90
N ASN A 53 5.41 -11.43 -22.55
CA ASN A 53 4.60 -11.72 -21.38
C ASN A 53 5.53 -11.54 -20.18
N LEU A 54 5.71 -10.27 -19.80
CA LEU A 54 6.55 -9.88 -18.68
C LEU A 54 6.03 -10.59 -17.43
N PRO A 55 6.92 -11.11 -16.57
CA PRO A 55 6.49 -11.67 -15.30
C PRO A 55 5.67 -10.62 -14.56
N LYS A 56 4.50 -11.04 -14.04
CA LYS A 56 3.65 -10.22 -13.18
C LYS A 56 3.96 -10.60 -11.74
N PRO A 57 4.95 -9.97 -11.08
CA PRO A 57 5.35 -10.34 -9.72
C PRO A 57 4.28 -10.02 -8.67
N PHE A 58 3.21 -9.29 -9.01
CA PHE A 58 2.24 -8.84 -8.02
C PHE A 58 0.81 -9.30 -8.31
N LEU A 59 0.11 -9.69 -7.24
CA LEU A 59 -1.35 -9.75 -7.20
C LEU A 59 -1.85 -8.61 -6.30
N LEU A 60 -2.70 -7.74 -6.85
CA LEU A 60 -3.32 -6.63 -6.12
C LEU A 60 -4.79 -6.93 -5.84
N TYR A 61 -5.13 -7.17 -4.57
CA TYR A 61 -6.50 -7.26 -4.11
C TYR A 61 -6.99 -5.87 -3.73
N THR A 62 -7.89 -5.29 -4.52
CA THR A 62 -8.31 -3.88 -4.34
C THR A 62 -9.76 -3.62 -4.75
N ALA A 63 -10.23 -2.40 -4.50
CA ALA A 63 -11.53 -1.90 -4.90
C ALA A 63 -11.42 -0.43 -5.32
N GLY A 64 -12.44 0.11 -6.00
CA GLY A 64 -12.48 1.49 -6.52
C GLY A 64 -12.62 2.59 -5.46
N THR A 65 -11.94 2.47 -4.32
CA THR A 65 -11.93 3.43 -3.20
C THR A 65 -10.68 4.31 -3.24
N PRO A 66 -10.64 5.43 -2.51
CA PRO A 66 -9.41 6.22 -2.30
C PRO A 66 -8.19 5.35 -1.95
N ASN A 67 -8.29 4.56 -0.88
CA ASN A 67 -7.20 3.68 -0.44
C ASN A 67 -6.83 2.63 -1.49
N GLY A 68 -7.82 2.07 -2.18
CA GLY A 68 -7.58 1.06 -3.22
C GLY A 68 -6.84 1.60 -4.45
N ARG A 69 -7.01 2.89 -4.77
CA ARG A 69 -6.36 3.55 -5.91
C ARG A 69 -4.89 3.84 -5.67
N LYS A 70 -4.45 4.09 -4.42
CA LYS A 70 -3.06 4.47 -4.10
C LYS A 70 -2.03 3.48 -4.65
N THR A 71 -2.25 2.20 -4.38
CA THR A 71 -1.35 1.12 -4.85
C THR A 71 -1.40 0.97 -6.36
N SER A 72 -2.58 1.03 -6.98
CA SER A 72 -2.71 0.98 -8.44
C SER A 72 -1.98 2.13 -9.12
N ILE A 73 -2.14 3.37 -8.63
CA ILE A 73 -1.44 4.55 -9.14
C ILE A 73 0.06 4.30 -9.08
N TYR A 74 0.60 3.90 -7.93
CA TYR A 74 2.04 3.73 -7.81
C TYR A 74 2.60 2.61 -8.69
N LEU A 75 1.88 1.48 -8.84
CA LEU A 75 2.28 0.42 -9.76
C LEU A 75 2.31 0.89 -11.22
N GLU A 76 1.31 1.66 -11.66
CA GLU A 76 1.31 2.25 -13.02
C GLU A 76 2.41 3.30 -13.20
N GLU A 77 2.70 4.12 -12.18
CA GLU A 77 3.80 5.10 -12.19
C GLU A 77 5.17 4.43 -12.31
N LEU A 78 5.37 3.27 -11.68
CA LEU A 78 6.62 2.50 -11.73
C LEU A 78 6.80 1.71 -13.03
N LYS A 79 5.71 1.31 -13.68
CA LYS A 79 5.70 0.49 -14.89
C LYS A 79 6.65 0.98 -16.00
N PRO A 80 6.67 2.27 -16.41
CA PRO A 80 7.58 2.74 -17.45
C PRO A 80 9.06 2.72 -17.04
N TRP A 81 9.38 2.65 -15.75
CA TRP A 81 10.76 2.67 -15.25
C TRP A 81 11.33 1.28 -15.02
N TYR A 82 10.48 0.32 -14.65
CA TYR A 82 10.89 -0.98 -14.13
C TYR A 82 10.20 -2.16 -14.80
N TRP A 83 9.38 -1.92 -15.83
CA TRP A 83 8.65 -2.97 -16.57
C TRP A 83 7.80 -3.85 -15.64
N ILE A 84 7.21 -3.25 -14.62
CA ILE A 84 6.38 -3.94 -13.62
C ILE A 84 5.02 -4.30 -14.22
N GLY A 85 4.72 -5.59 -14.26
CA GLY A 85 3.37 -6.12 -14.48
C GLY A 85 2.70 -6.51 -13.16
N TYR A 86 1.37 -6.49 -13.11
CA TYR A 86 0.60 -7.02 -11.99
C TYR A 86 -0.77 -7.48 -12.45
N ASP A 87 -1.34 -8.45 -11.73
CA ASP A 87 -2.75 -8.81 -11.85
C ASP A 87 -3.56 -8.17 -10.73
N THR A 88 -4.83 -7.88 -11.01
CA THR A 88 -5.74 -7.28 -10.04
C THR A 88 -6.90 -8.20 -9.76
N TYR A 89 -7.21 -8.39 -8.48
CA TYR A 89 -8.41 -9.05 -8.01
C TYR A 89 -9.34 -8.02 -7.39
N LYS A 90 -10.54 -7.86 -7.96
CA LYS A 90 -11.54 -6.93 -7.46
C LYS A 90 -12.20 -7.53 -6.20
N ILE A 91 -12.12 -6.82 -5.09
CA ILE A 91 -12.80 -7.16 -3.84
C ILE A 91 -14.15 -6.43 -3.79
N ASP A 92 -15.24 -7.18 -3.66
CA ASP A 92 -16.56 -6.62 -3.42
C ASP A 92 -16.78 -6.34 -1.93
N ILE A 93 -16.55 -5.09 -1.54
CA ILE A 93 -16.70 -4.66 -0.16
C ILE A 93 -18.15 -4.65 0.32
N SER A 94 -19.13 -4.61 -0.59
CA SER A 94 -20.56 -4.66 -0.24
C SER A 94 -20.99 -6.05 0.20
N GLN A 95 -20.32 -7.09 -0.31
CA GLN A 95 -20.54 -8.49 0.03
C GLN A 95 -19.65 -8.95 1.20
N ASN A 96 -18.88 -8.05 1.80
CA ASN A 96 -17.90 -8.37 2.84
C ASN A 96 -16.84 -9.40 2.43
N THR A 97 -16.47 -9.48 1.15
CA THR A 97 -15.44 -10.43 0.66
C THR A 97 -14.10 -10.28 1.41
N GLN A 98 -13.74 -9.06 1.81
CA GLN A 98 -12.57 -8.76 2.63
C GLN A 98 -12.62 -9.35 4.05
N LYS A 99 -13.72 -9.98 4.44
CA LYS A 99 -13.93 -10.64 5.74
C LYS A 99 -13.97 -12.16 5.62
N GLU A 100 -13.87 -12.72 4.42
CA GLU A 100 -13.76 -14.16 4.21
C GLU A 100 -12.40 -14.69 4.71
N ASP A 101 -12.38 -15.93 5.19
CA ASP A 101 -11.20 -16.53 5.84
C ASP A 101 -9.93 -16.46 5.00
N TRP A 102 -10.05 -16.65 3.68
CA TRP A 102 -8.89 -16.60 2.76
C TRP A 102 -8.30 -15.20 2.66
N PHE A 103 -9.13 -14.15 2.73
CA PHE A 103 -8.65 -12.76 2.70
C PHE A 103 -8.05 -12.38 4.07
N LEU A 104 -8.69 -12.83 5.16
CA LEU A 104 -8.18 -12.61 6.51
C LEU A 104 -6.82 -13.30 6.74
N ALA A 105 -6.56 -14.41 6.04
CA ALA A 105 -5.26 -15.08 6.07
C ALA A 105 -4.11 -14.22 5.52
N ILE A 106 -4.39 -13.33 4.55
CA ILE A 106 -3.38 -12.41 3.98
C ILE A 106 -3.44 -11.00 4.60
N ASN A 107 -4.57 -10.62 5.19
CA ASN A 107 -4.71 -9.38 5.94
C ASN A 107 -5.69 -9.54 7.11
N PRO A 108 -5.19 -9.66 8.35
CA PRO A 108 -6.05 -9.85 9.53
C PRO A 108 -6.93 -8.63 9.86
N ASN A 109 -6.62 -7.43 9.35
CA ASN A 109 -7.50 -6.25 9.48
C ASN A 109 -8.77 -6.38 8.59
N GLY A 110 -8.72 -7.23 7.55
CA GLY A 110 -9.80 -7.44 6.60
C GLY A 110 -10.20 -6.14 5.90
N ARG A 111 -9.22 -5.44 5.34
CA ARG A 111 -9.37 -4.19 4.60
C ARG A 111 -8.57 -4.25 3.29
N ILE A 112 -9.03 -3.55 2.27
CA ILE A 112 -8.28 -3.34 1.03
C ILE A 112 -7.41 -2.09 1.13
N PRO A 113 -6.35 -1.97 0.30
CA PRO A 113 -5.79 -3.00 -0.57
C PRO A 113 -4.85 -3.97 0.15
N VAL A 114 -4.57 -5.10 -0.51
CA VAL A 114 -3.48 -6.02 -0.19
C VAL A 114 -2.68 -6.27 -1.46
N LEU A 115 -1.36 -6.15 -1.38
CA LEU A 115 -0.43 -6.52 -2.45
C LEU A 115 0.25 -7.83 -2.05
N VAL A 116 0.21 -8.85 -2.90
CA VAL A 116 0.99 -10.08 -2.71
C VAL A 116 2.14 -10.07 -3.70
N ASP A 117 3.37 -10.17 -3.19
CA ASP A 117 4.59 -10.25 -3.97
C ASP A 117 4.98 -11.72 -4.21
N LEU A 118 4.62 -12.21 -5.41
CA LEU A 118 4.88 -13.59 -5.86
C LEU A 118 6.38 -13.87 -6.04
N ALA A 119 7.22 -12.84 -6.16
CA ALA A 119 8.67 -13.00 -6.25
C ALA A 119 9.33 -13.15 -4.87
N VAL A 120 8.56 -13.07 -3.79
CA VAL A 120 9.03 -13.13 -2.41
C VAL A 120 8.18 -14.12 -1.62
N ASP A 121 8.19 -15.38 -2.07
CA ASP A 121 7.46 -16.47 -1.40
C ASP A 121 5.99 -16.12 -1.10
N ASP A 122 5.32 -15.49 -2.07
CA ASP A 122 3.94 -15.00 -1.98
C ASP A 122 3.70 -14.05 -0.78
N PHE A 123 4.65 -13.17 -0.47
CA PHE A 123 4.60 -12.29 0.71
C PHE A 123 3.45 -11.26 0.61
N PRO A 124 2.46 -11.29 1.53
CA PRO A 124 1.39 -10.31 1.56
C PRO A 124 1.82 -9.03 2.30
N VAL A 125 1.47 -7.88 1.72
CA VAL A 125 1.66 -6.55 2.30
C VAL A 125 0.31 -5.85 2.33
N PHE A 126 -0.14 -5.46 3.52
CA PHE A 126 -1.36 -4.68 3.74
C PHE A 126 -1.04 -3.34 4.40
N GLU A 127 -2.04 -2.46 4.47
CA GLU A 127 -1.92 -1.01 4.72
C GLU A 127 -1.30 -0.23 3.58
N THR A 128 -2.02 0.79 3.07
CA THR A 128 -1.62 1.50 1.85
C THR A 128 -0.24 2.13 1.96
N ALA A 129 0.07 2.78 3.09
CA ALA A 129 1.36 3.43 3.28
C ALA A 129 2.50 2.40 3.35
N ALA A 130 2.26 1.25 4.00
CA ALA A 130 3.24 0.17 4.06
C ALA A 130 3.49 -0.45 2.67
N ILE A 131 2.44 -0.66 1.87
CA ILE A 131 2.56 -1.14 0.49
C ILE A 131 3.39 -0.15 -0.36
N LEU A 132 3.11 1.16 -0.27
CA LEU A 132 3.87 2.16 -1.01
C LEU A 132 5.36 2.15 -0.62
N LEU A 133 5.66 2.09 0.69
CA LEU A 133 7.04 2.04 1.17
C LEU A 133 7.74 0.73 0.79
N TYR A 134 7.04 -0.41 0.82
CA TYR A 134 7.55 -1.71 0.39
C TYR A 134 7.96 -1.68 -1.09
N LEU A 135 7.06 -1.21 -1.95
CA LEU A 135 7.34 -1.05 -3.38
C LEU A 135 8.51 -0.09 -3.63
N ALA A 136 8.55 1.02 -2.90
CA ALA A 136 9.63 2.00 -3.04
C ALA A 136 10.99 1.41 -2.71
N GLN A 137 11.12 0.79 -1.54
CA GLN A 137 12.37 0.21 -1.06
C GLN A 137 12.85 -0.96 -1.94
N ARG A 138 11.93 -1.79 -2.42
CA ARG A 138 12.30 -3.03 -3.11
C ARG A 138 12.43 -2.86 -4.63
N TYR A 139 11.59 -2.02 -5.23
CA TYR A 139 11.42 -1.93 -6.68
C TYR A 139 11.76 -0.55 -7.26
N ASP A 140 11.53 0.55 -6.54
CA ASP A 140 11.89 1.91 -6.99
C ASP A 140 13.35 2.27 -6.63
N ARG A 141 14.31 1.46 -7.09
CA ARG A 141 15.74 1.62 -6.73
C ARG A 141 16.37 2.92 -7.23
N GLY A 142 15.69 3.62 -8.14
CA GLY A 142 16.15 4.87 -8.73
C GLY A 142 15.54 6.10 -8.08
N PHE A 143 14.85 5.96 -6.94
CA PHE A 143 14.24 7.06 -6.19
C PHE A 143 13.33 7.94 -7.05
N LYS A 144 12.54 7.33 -7.94
CA LYS A 144 11.70 8.04 -8.91
C LYS A 144 10.60 8.82 -8.21
N PHE A 145 9.97 8.19 -7.20
CA PHE A 145 8.84 8.76 -6.48
C PHE A 145 9.08 8.85 -4.96
N TRP A 146 10.31 8.64 -4.52
CA TRP A 146 10.72 8.79 -3.12
C TRP A 146 12.15 9.33 -3.04
N PHE A 147 12.65 9.54 -1.83
CA PHE A 147 13.94 10.20 -1.58
C PHE A 147 14.92 9.20 -0.97
N ASP A 148 16.21 9.36 -1.27
CA ASP A 148 17.25 8.53 -0.68
C ASP A 148 17.29 8.79 0.85
N PRO A 149 17.07 7.78 1.71
CA PRO A 149 17.07 7.98 3.15
C PRO A 149 18.43 8.45 3.71
N VAL A 150 19.53 8.17 3.01
CA VAL A 150 20.89 8.52 3.40
C VAL A 150 21.29 9.86 2.79
N ALA A 151 21.19 10.01 1.47
CA ALA A 151 21.62 11.23 0.78
C ALA A 151 20.64 12.40 0.96
N ASP A 152 19.33 12.11 0.98
CA ASP A 152 18.24 13.10 1.01
C ASP A 152 17.41 12.98 2.30
N GLY A 153 18.04 12.62 3.42
CA GLY A 153 17.33 12.23 4.65
C GLY A 153 16.28 13.24 5.17
N LYS A 154 16.47 14.55 4.93
CA LYS A 154 15.48 15.58 5.27
C LYS A 154 14.24 15.53 4.40
N ASP A 155 14.40 15.33 3.10
CA ASP A 155 13.28 15.22 2.16
C ASP A 155 12.56 13.88 2.32
N TYR A 156 13.31 12.81 2.58
CA TYR A 156 12.73 11.51 2.96
C TYR A 156 11.87 11.64 4.23
N SER A 157 12.39 12.28 5.28
CA SER A 157 11.62 12.53 6.50
C SER A 157 10.37 13.38 6.24
N THR A 158 10.49 14.43 5.41
CA THR A 158 9.35 15.29 5.05
C THR A 158 8.28 14.51 4.29
N MET A 159 8.67 13.66 3.34
CA MET A 159 7.75 12.76 2.62
C MET A 159 7.01 11.85 3.60
N LEU A 160 7.70 11.21 4.54
CA LEU A 160 7.07 10.36 5.54
C LEU A 160 6.08 11.15 6.42
N GLN A 161 6.43 12.35 6.86
CA GLN A 161 5.53 13.19 7.66
C GLN A 161 4.19 13.42 6.93
N TRP A 162 4.22 13.77 5.64
CA TRP A 162 3.01 13.95 4.84
C TRP A 162 2.25 12.65 4.58
N MET A 163 2.97 11.54 4.33
CA MET A 163 2.34 10.22 4.17
C MET A 163 1.58 9.79 5.43
N PHE A 164 2.21 9.92 6.61
CA PHE A 164 1.60 9.53 7.88
C PHE A 164 0.54 10.53 8.35
N TRP A 165 0.70 11.83 8.04
CA TRP A 165 -0.35 12.83 8.23
C TRP A 165 -1.60 12.48 7.41
N ALA A 166 -1.45 12.10 6.14
CA ALA A 166 -2.58 11.70 5.30
C ALA A 166 -3.22 10.39 5.79
N HIS A 167 -2.42 9.44 6.25
CA HIS A 167 -2.88 8.14 6.74
C HIS A 167 -3.58 8.22 8.10
N GLY A 168 -3.12 9.08 9.01
CA GLY A 168 -3.71 9.26 10.34
C GLY A 168 -4.81 10.33 10.41
N GLY A 169 -4.80 11.30 9.49
CA GLY A 169 -5.71 12.45 9.48
C GLY A 169 -6.64 12.45 8.27
N LEU A 170 -6.11 12.82 7.10
CA LEU A 170 -6.90 13.10 5.88
C LEU A 170 -7.88 11.97 5.55
N GLY A 171 -7.37 10.76 5.34
CA GLY A 171 -8.19 9.62 4.92
C GLY A 171 -9.25 9.21 5.95
N PRO A 172 -8.87 8.95 7.22
CA PRO A 172 -9.84 8.60 8.25
C PRO A 172 -10.93 9.66 8.45
N MET A 173 -10.59 10.95 8.49
CA MET A 173 -11.57 12.01 8.75
C MET A 173 -12.55 12.17 7.59
N GLN A 174 -12.09 12.11 6.35
CA GLN A 174 -12.96 12.13 5.19
C GLN A 174 -13.81 10.85 5.06
N GLY A 175 -13.27 9.70 5.45
CA GLY A 175 -14.02 8.45 5.55
C GLY A 175 -15.19 8.56 6.54
N GLN A 176 -14.94 9.14 7.72
CA GLN A 176 -15.99 9.40 8.70
C GLN A 176 -17.00 10.46 8.22
N SER A 177 -16.52 11.55 7.62
CA SER A 177 -17.38 12.58 7.04
C SER A 177 -18.35 11.96 6.02
N ASN A 178 -17.83 11.18 5.07
CA ASN A 178 -18.66 10.48 4.09
C ASN A 178 -19.64 9.49 4.72
N HIS A 179 -19.23 8.75 5.76
CA HIS A 179 -20.12 7.84 6.49
C HIS A 179 -21.32 8.59 7.07
N PHE A 180 -21.10 9.59 7.90
CA PHE A 180 -22.20 10.33 8.54
C PHE A 180 -23.04 11.13 7.55
N GLN A 181 -22.45 11.61 6.44
CA GLN A 181 -23.17 12.38 5.43
C GLN A 181 -24.04 11.54 4.50
N ARG A 182 -23.66 10.29 4.22
CA ARG A 182 -24.27 9.49 3.13
C ARG A 182 -24.76 8.10 3.52
N PHE A 183 -24.17 7.49 4.54
CA PHE A 183 -24.34 6.06 4.80
C PHE A 183 -24.90 5.75 6.20
N ALA A 184 -24.78 6.67 7.15
CA ALA A 184 -25.36 6.48 8.47
C ALA A 184 -26.89 6.30 8.36
N PRO A 185 -27.47 5.28 9.03
CA PRO A 185 -28.91 5.00 8.95
C PRO A 185 -29.76 6.07 9.64
N GLU A 186 -29.17 6.79 10.59
CA GLU A 186 -29.79 7.88 11.33
C GLU A 186 -29.05 9.18 11.06
N ASP A 187 -29.79 10.29 11.06
CA ASP A 187 -29.19 11.61 10.96
C ASP A 187 -28.60 12.04 12.32
N ILE A 188 -27.30 12.31 12.33
CA ILE A 188 -26.56 12.74 13.53
C ILE A 188 -25.87 14.08 13.21
N PRO A 189 -26.57 15.22 13.38
CA PRO A 189 -26.07 16.54 12.96
C PRO A 189 -24.71 16.91 13.56
N TYR A 190 -24.48 16.58 14.83
CA TYR A 190 -23.20 16.84 15.50
C TYR A 190 -22.04 16.09 14.82
N ALA A 191 -22.21 14.81 14.50
CA ALA A 191 -21.17 14.01 13.87
C ALA A 191 -20.87 14.50 12.46
N LYS A 192 -21.92 14.79 11.66
CA LYS A 192 -21.79 15.40 10.33
C LYS A 192 -20.95 16.68 10.40
N LYS A 193 -21.32 17.61 11.28
CA LYS A 193 -20.59 18.87 11.44
C LYS A 193 -19.14 18.63 11.87
N ARG A 194 -18.92 17.81 12.90
CA ARG A 194 -17.58 17.52 13.44
C ARG A 194 -16.62 17.01 12.36
N TYR A 195 -17.02 16.00 11.59
CA TYR A 195 -16.15 15.40 10.59
C TYR A 195 -16.06 16.23 9.30
N LEU A 196 -17.08 17.02 8.97
CA LEU A 196 -16.98 18.00 7.89
C LEU A 196 -15.99 19.11 8.23
N ASP A 197 -16.14 19.75 9.39
CA ASP A 197 -15.24 20.83 9.87
C ASP A 197 -13.78 20.34 9.91
N GLU A 198 -13.53 19.12 10.41
CA GLU A 198 -12.17 18.57 10.46
C GLU A 198 -11.62 18.24 9.07
N THR A 199 -12.47 17.76 8.15
CA THR A 199 -12.09 17.53 6.74
C THR A 199 -11.70 18.85 6.07
N GLU A 200 -12.49 19.91 6.27
CA GLU A 200 -12.20 21.27 5.77
C GLU A 200 -10.89 21.81 6.36
N ARG A 201 -10.66 21.62 7.66
CA ARG A 201 -9.39 22.02 8.31
C ARG A 201 -8.19 21.32 7.68
N LEU A 202 -8.30 20.02 7.37
CA LEU A 202 -7.22 19.23 6.75
C LEU A 202 -6.96 19.66 5.30
N PHE A 203 -8.00 20.01 4.53
CA PHE A 203 -7.81 20.67 3.23
C PHE A 203 -7.14 22.04 3.37
N GLY A 204 -7.46 22.81 4.41
CA GLY A 204 -6.76 24.06 4.74
C GLY A 204 -5.26 23.85 4.98
N VAL A 205 -4.87 22.76 5.64
CA VAL A 205 -3.45 22.39 5.82
C VAL A 205 -2.78 22.09 4.48
N LEU A 206 -3.44 21.35 3.58
CA LEU A 206 -2.92 21.08 2.24
C LEU A 206 -2.79 22.37 1.42
N GLN A 207 -3.81 23.23 1.44
CA GLN A 207 -3.81 24.51 0.74
C GLN A 207 -2.63 25.38 1.19
N LEU A 208 -2.40 25.50 2.50
CA LEU A 208 -1.26 26.25 3.03
C LEU A 208 0.08 25.63 2.64
N ARG A 209 0.18 24.30 2.64
CA ARG A 209 1.40 23.60 2.20
C ARG A 209 1.70 23.86 0.73
N LEU A 210 0.67 23.83 -0.12
CA LEU A 210 0.78 23.90 -1.57
C LEU A 210 0.69 25.34 -2.11
N GLN A 211 0.51 26.35 -1.27
CA GLN A 211 0.35 27.74 -1.71
C GLN A 211 1.50 28.23 -2.60
N GLU A 212 2.74 27.87 -2.26
CA GLU A 212 3.95 28.25 -3.01
C GLU A 212 4.75 27.01 -3.46
N ARG A 213 4.08 25.86 -3.56
CA ARG A 213 4.69 24.56 -3.83
C ARG A 213 3.82 23.76 -4.79
N ASP A 214 4.48 23.04 -5.69
CA ASP A 214 3.80 22.13 -6.62
C ASP A 214 3.55 20.76 -5.98
N TYR A 215 4.37 20.37 -4.98
CA TYR A 215 4.27 19.06 -4.31
C TYR A 215 4.56 19.12 -2.80
N LEU A 216 4.10 18.09 -2.08
CA LEU A 216 4.15 18.03 -0.61
C LEU A 216 5.56 17.91 -0.04
N ALA A 217 6.48 17.25 -0.74
CA ALA A 217 7.85 17.01 -0.28
C ALA A 217 8.89 17.38 -1.34
N GLY A 218 10.18 17.45 -0.96
CA GLY A 218 11.30 17.73 -1.85
C GLY A 218 11.75 19.20 -1.91
N PRO A 219 12.87 19.48 -2.59
CA PRO A 219 13.49 20.80 -2.64
C PRO A 219 12.68 21.79 -3.49
N GLY A 220 12.95 23.09 -3.32
CA GLY A 220 12.32 24.16 -4.11
C GLY A 220 10.79 24.13 -3.98
N LYS A 221 10.10 24.06 -5.13
CA LYS A 221 8.63 23.89 -5.20
C LYS A 221 8.14 22.48 -4.86
N GLY A 222 9.04 21.56 -4.53
CA GLY A 222 8.73 20.16 -4.26
C GLY A 222 8.93 19.27 -5.48
N ARG A 223 8.82 17.96 -5.25
CA ARG A 223 8.88 16.90 -6.26
C ARG A 223 7.77 15.90 -5.99
N TYR A 224 7.08 15.49 -7.04
CA TYR A 224 6.07 14.45 -6.98
C TYR A 224 6.62 13.19 -6.31
N SER A 225 5.89 12.70 -5.31
CA SER A 225 6.39 11.64 -4.45
C SER A 225 5.28 10.76 -3.87
N LEU A 226 5.65 9.74 -3.09
CA LEU A 226 4.72 8.92 -2.33
C LEU A 226 3.81 9.73 -1.39
N ALA A 227 4.25 10.90 -0.93
CA ALA A 227 3.41 11.78 -0.13
C ALA A 227 2.19 12.24 -0.94
N ASP A 228 2.42 12.65 -2.18
CA ASP A 228 1.39 13.15 -3.09
C ASP A 228 0.46 12.01 -3.53
N ILE A 229 1.02 10.85 -3.93
CA ILE A 229 0.23 9.65 -4.27
C ILE A 229 -0.68 9.24 -3.10
N ASN A 230 -0.17 9.31 -1.87
CA ASN A 230 -0.90 8.91 -0.67
C ASN A 230 -2.00 9.91 -0.30
N ALA A 231 -1.78 11.20 -0.51
CA ALA A 231 -2.77 12.24 -0.23
C ALA A 231 -3.84 12.35 -1.35
N PHE A 232 -3.43 12.39 -2.62
CA PHE A 232 -4.26 12.76 -3.78
C PHE A 232 -5.56 11.96 -3.95
N THR A 233 -5.58 10.70 -3.53
CA THR A 233 -6.76 9.85 -3.73
C THR A 233 -7.95 10.20 -2.82
N TRP A 234 -7.73 11.03 -1.80
CA TRP A 234 -8.68 11.48 -0.80
C TRP A 234 -9.05 12.95 -1.06
#